data_AF-A0A2U1K9G9-F1
#
_entry.id   AF-A0A2U1K9G9-F1
#
_cell.length_a   1.000
_cell.length_b   1.000
_cell.length_c   1.000
_cell.angle_alpha   90.00
_cell.angle_beta   90.00
_cell.angle_gamma   90.00
#
_symmetry.space_group_name_H-M   'P 1'
#
loop_
_entity.id
_entity.type
_entity.pdbx_description
1 polymer ?
#
loop_
_entity_poly.entity_id
_entity_poly.type
_entity_poly.pdbx_seq_one_letter_code
_entity_poly.pdbx_strand_id
1 'polypeptide(L)'
;MGYPKSIGTILVPIVVLLVSMNYMPCKAQLTTTFYDDTCPTALTTINDSISSAVSRNGRMAAFIIRLHFHDCFVQGCDASILLEGGEKAAPANDGVEGYEAIEAAKAAVESVCQGVVSCADILAVAARDASVAVGGPSWAVRLGRKDSLDSNPEQAATDLPRGDNNLDQLIASFARKRLSVRDMVALSG
;
A
#
# COMPACT_ATOMS: atom_id res chain seq x y z
N MET A 1 48.04 -1.23 -47.83
CA MET A 1 47.43 -2.00 -46.72
C MET A 1 46.75 -1.02 -45.78
N GLY A 2 45.46 -0.73 -46.00
CA GLY A 2 44.66 0.12 -45.14
C GLY A 2 43.49 -0.69 -44.57
N TYR A 3 43.63 -1.18 -43.34
CA TYR A 3 42.49 -1.75 -42.61
C TYR A 3 41.59 -0.59 -42.15
N PRO A 4 40.27 -0.60 -42.40
CA PRO A 4 39.40 0.46 -41.95
C PRO A 4 39.21 0.38 -40.43
N LYS A 5 39.94 1.21 -39.69
CA LYS A 5 39.64 1.53 -38.29
C LYS A 5 38.33 2.34 -38.25
N SER A 6 37.16 1.72 -38.30
CA SER A 6 35.93 2.52 -38.15
C SER A 6 34.68 1.81 -37.61
N ILE A 7 34.69 0.49 -37.41
CA ILE A 7 33.47 -0.20 -36.95
C ILE A 7 33.51 -0.46 -35.43
N GLY A 8 34.64 -0.97 -34.91
CA GLY A 8 34.79 -1.25 -33.48
C GLY A 8 34.82 0.00 -32.59
N THR A 9 35.30 1.14 -33.10
CA THR A 9 35.46 2.38 -32.33
C THR A 9 34.13 3.11 -32.10
N ILE A 10 33.11 2.85 -32.92
CA ILE A 10 31.76 3.46 -32.81
C ILE A 10 30.81 2.53 -32.02
N LEU A 11 30.99 1.22 -32.12
CA LEU A 11 30.15 0.24 -31.42
C LEU A 11 30.32 0.28 -29.89
N VAL A 12 31.55 0.46 -29.40
CA VAL A 12 31.83 0.54 -27.95
C VAL A 12 31.12 1.71 -27.26
N PRO A 13 31.19 2.97 -27.74
CA PRO A 13 30.49 4.07 -27.09
C PRO A 13 28.97 3.95 -27.19
N ILE A 14 28.42 3.35 -28.26
CA ILE A 14 26.97 3.10 -28.39
C ILE A 14 26.50 2.07 -27.36
N VAL A 15 27.24 0.97 -27.18
CA VAL A 15 26.91 -0.04 -26.16
C VAL A 15 27.02 0.53 -24.75
N VAL A 16 28.02 1.38 -24.47
CA VAL A 16 28.15 2.08 -23.18
C VAL A 16 26.99 3.07 -22.95
N LEU A 17 26.53 3.78 -24.00
CA LEU A 17 25.36 4.67 -23.91
C LEU A 17 24.06 3.89 -23.63
N LEU A 18 23.87 2.74 -24.28
CA LEU A 18 22.69 1.88 -24.06
C LEU A 18 22.70 1.25 -22.66
N VAL A 19 23.87 0.87 -22.13
CA VAL A 19 24.00 0.34 -20.76
C VAL A 19 23.75 1.42 -19.70
N SER A 20 24.15 2.68 -19.96
CA SER A 20 23.92 3.80 -19.03
C SER A 20 22.46 4.26 -18.98
N MET A 21 21.67 4.04 -20.04
CA MET A 21 20.21 4.27 -20.03
C MET A 21 19.42 3.28 -19.15
N ASN A 22 20.03 2.17 -18.70
CA ASN A 22 19.41 1.20 -17.80
C ASN A 22 19.58 1.54 -16.30
N TYR A 23 20.27 2.63 -15.97
CA TYR A 23 20.46 3.12 -14.61
C TYR A 23 19.71 4.42 -14.35
N MET A 24 18.45 4.52 -14.80
CA MET A 24 17.56 5.55 -14.25
C MET A 24 17.15 5.07 -12.85
N PRO A 25 17.63 5.67 -11.75
CA PRO A 25 17.11 5.35 -10.44
C PRO A 25 15.62 5.71 -10.46
N CYS A 26 14.76 4.68 -10.47
CA CYS A 26 13.33 4.87 -10.27
C CYS A 26 13.14 5.39 -8.85
N LYS A 27 13.03 6.71 -8.70
CA LYS A 27 12.49 7.29 -7.48
C LYS A 27 11.00 6.99 -7.50
N ALA A 28 10.62 5.81 -7.00
CA ALA A 28 9.24 5.43 -6.71
C ALA A 28 8.72 6.27 -5.53
N GLN A 29 8.68 7.59 -5.72
CA GLN A 29 8.33 8.53 -4.68
C GLN A 29 6.82 8.72 -4.70
N LEU A 30 6.17 8.33 -3.61
CA LEU A 30 4.73 8.48 -3.48
C LEU A 30 4.34 9.97 -3.51
N THR A 31 3.29 10.33 -4.24
CA THR A 31 2.77 11.70 -4.38
C THR A 31 1.28 11.76 -4.10
N THR A 32 0.75 12.91 -3.69
CA THR A 32 -0.70 13.07 -3.45
C THR A 32 -1.51 13.18 -4.74
N THR A 33 -0.83 13.34 -5.89
CA THR A 33 -1.40 13.63 -7.21
C THR A 33 -1.12 12.50 -8.22
N PHE A 34 -0.76 11.30 -7.74
CA PHE A 34 -0.26 10.22 -8.57
C PHE A 34 -1.24 9.79 -9.68
N TYR A 35 -2.54 9.86 -9.40
CA TYR A 35 -3.60 9.45 -10.32
C TYR A 35 -4.30 10.61 -11.03
N ASP A 36 -3.88 11.86 -10.82
CA ASP A 36 -4.59 13.05 -11.33
C ASP A 36 -4.75 13.05 -12.85
N ASP A 37 -3.75 12.53 -13.58
CA ASP A 37 -3.78 12.45 -15.05
C ASP A 37 -4.31 11.10 -15.58
N THR A 38 -4.21 10.02 -14.79
CA THR A 38 -4.47 8.65 -15.26
C THR A 38 -5.82 8.10 -14.82
N CYS A 39 -6.28 8.48 -13.63
CA CYS A 39 -7.62 8.20 -13.13
C CYS A 39 -8.11 9.34 -12.22
N PRO A 40 -8.53 10.48 -12.79
CA PRO A 40 -8.85 11.69 -12.04
C PRO A 40 -9.97 11.51 -10.99
N THR A 41 -10.86 10.54 -11.20
CA THR A 41 -11.99 10.25 -10.31
C THR A 41 -11.71 9.10 -9.33
N ALA A 42 -10.49 8.55 -9.29
CA ALA A 42 -10.14 7.40 -8.43
C ALA A 42 -10.50 7.66 -6.96
N LEU A 43 -10.01 8.77 -6.40
CA LEU A 43 -10.18 9.08 -4.98
C LEU A 43 -11.65 9.34 -4.61
N THR A 44 -12.41 9.99 -5.49
CA THR A 44 -13.85 10.21 -5.26
C THR A 44 -14.62 8.90 -5.33
N THR A 45 -14.30 8.02 -6.29
CA THR A 45 -14.93 6.70 -6.41
C THR A 45 -14.65 5.82 -5.19
N ILE A 46 -13.42 5.84 -4.68
CA ILE A 46 -13.07 5.11 -3.44
C ILE A 46 -13.88 5.67 -2.27
N ASN A 47 -13.90 6.99 -2.08
CA ASN A 47 -14.65 7.63 -1.00
C ASN A 47 -16.13 7.24 -1.02
N ASP A 48 -16.78 7.34 -2.18
CA ASP A 48 -18.21 7.01 -2.31
C ASP A 48 -18.49 5.56 -1.90
N SER A 49 -17.63 4.62 -2.33
CA SER A 49 -17.75 3.21 -1.97
C SER A 49 -17.57 2.99 -0.46
N ILE A 50 -16.51 3.57 0.14
CA ILE A 50 -16.19 3.41 1.55
C ILE A 50 -17.24 4.08 2.45
N SER A 51 -17.63 5.31 2.14
CA SER A 51 -18.69 6.03 2.85
C SER A 51 -20.01 5.26 2.80
N SER A 52 -20.34 4.67 1.65
CA SER A 52 -21.51 3.79 1.49
C SER A 52 -21.41 2.54 2.39
N ALA A 53 -20.26 1.89 2.46
CA ALA A 53 -20.04 0.74 3.35
C ALA A 53 -20.16 1.11 4.85
N VAL A 54 -19.54 2.21 5.26
CA VAL A 54 -19.60 2.72 6.64
C VAL A 54 -21.01 3.15 7.04
N SER A 55 -21.77 3.76 6.11
CA SER A 55 -23.16 4.17 6.39
C SER A 55 -24.10 2.98 6.66
N ARG A 56 -23.83 1.82 6.04
CA ARG A 56 -24.57 0.57 6.30
C ARG A 56 -24.16 -0.08 7.60
N ASN A 57 -22.88 -0.01 7.96
CA ASN A 57 -22.33 -0.55 9.20
C ASN A 57 -21.18 0.32 9.69
N GLY A 58 -21.42 1.11 10.74
CA GLY A 58 -20.40 2.01 11.29
C GLY A 58 -19.12 1.31 11.76
N ARG A 59 -19.17 0.01 12.11
CA ARG A 59 -17.97 -0.77 12.48
C ARG A 59 -17.00 -0.97 11.31
N MET A 60 -17.49 -0.83 10.08
CA MET A 60 -16.67 -0.99 8.88
C MET A 60 -15.50 -0.02 8.86
N ALA A 61 -15.67 1.18 9.44
CA ALA A 61 -14.58 2.14 9.52
C ALA A 61 -13.38 1.59 10.33
N ALA A 62 -13.65 0.97 11.48
CA ALA A 62 -12.62 0.36 12.31
C ALA A 62 -11.96 -0.84 11.61
N PHE A 63 -12.75 -1.65 10.91
CA PHE A 63 -12.24 -2.81 10.16
C PHE A 63 -11.30 -2.38 9.02
N ILE A 64 -11.67 -1.38 8.24
CA ILE A 64 -10.84 -0.86 7.14
C ILE A 64 -9.53 -0.25 7.66
N ILE A 65 -9.59 0.55 8.73
CA ILE A 65 -8.39 1.15 9.33
C ILE A 65 -7.46 0.05 9.85
N ARG A 66 -8.00 -0.95 10.55
CA ARG A 66 -7.23 -2.10 11.02
C ARG A 66 -6.64 -2.89 9.86
N LEU A 67 -7.39 -3.13 8.79
CA LEU A 67 -6.91 -3.85 7.63
C LEU A 67 -5.72 -3.15 6.98
N HIS A 68 -5.75 -1.83 6.82
CA HIS A 68 -4.60 -1.06 6.32
C HIS A 68 -3.40 -1.10 7.28
N PHE A 69 -3.63 -1.04 8.59
CA PHE A 69 -2.55 -1.23 9.58
C PHE A 69 -1.89 -2.60 9.44
N HIS A 70 -2.70 -3.65 9.33
CA HIS A 70 -2.21 -5.03 9.23
C HIS A 70 -1.40 -5.24 7.94
N ASP A 71 -1.86 -4.71 6.80
CA ASP A 71 -1.10 -4.67 5.55
C ASP A 71 0.28 -4.03 5.77
N CYS A 72 0.31 -2.76 6.19
CA CYS A 72 1.57 -2.03 6.36
C CYS A 72 2.54 -2.64 7.39
N PHE A 73 2.03 -3.37 8.38
CA PHE A 73 2.86 -4.01 9.40
C PHE A 73 3.45 -5.34 8.95
N VAL A 74 3.02 -5.93 7.84
CA VAL A 74 3.58 -7.18 7.31
C VAL A 74 4.13 -6.91 5.92
N GLN A 75 5.43 -7.13 5.72
CA GLN A 75 6.17 -6.89 4.46
C GLN A 75 6.06 -5.49 3.78
N GLY A 76 5.19 -4.60 4.23
CA GLY A 76 5.04 -3.23 3.73
C GLY A 76 3.59 -2.93 3.36
N CYS A 77 3.29 -1.70 2.98
CA CYS A 77 1.94 -1.36 2.49
C CYS A 77 1.84 -1.77 1.01
N ASP A 78 1.60 -3.05 0.75
CA ASP A 78 1.69 -3.66 -0.59
C ASP A 78 0.49 -4.54 -0.94
N ALA A 79 -0.60 -4.50 -0.17
CA ALA A 79 -1.80 -5.30 -0.36
C ALA A 79 -1.58 -6.82 -0.29
N SER A 80 -0.47 -7.30 0.26
CA SER A 80 -0.22 -8.74 0.45
C SER A 80 -1.31 -9.42 1.27
N ILE A 81 -1.87 -8.71 2.26
CA ILE A 81 -2.96 -9.21 3.11
C ILE A 81 -4.25 -9.52 2.34
N LEU A 82 -4.44 -8.94 1.14
CA LEU A 82 -5.62 -9.17 0.33
C LEU A 82 -5.54 -10.44 -0.51
N LEU A 83 -4.36 -11.03 -0.65
CA LEU A 83 -4.17 -12.28 -1.39
C LEU A 83 -4.86 -13.44 -0.67
N GLU A 84 -5.51 -14.31 -1.44
CA GLU A 84 -6.19 -15.48 -0.89
C GLU A 84 -5.19 -16.48 -0.30
N GLY A 85 -5.53 -17.07 0.86
CA GLY A 85 -4.61 -17.89 1.64
C GLY A 85 -3.59 -17.05 2.40
N GLY A 86 -2.35 -17.55 2.52
CA GLY A 86 -1.21 -16.79 3.05
C GLY A 86 -1.50 -16.00 4.33
N GLU A 87 -1.23 -14.70 4.31
CA GLU A 87 -1.51 -13.78 5.42
C GLU A 87 -2.98 -13.72 5.81
N LYS A 88 -3.90 -13.70 4.84
CA LYS A 88 -5.35 -13.62 5.09
C LYS A 88 -5.87 -14.80 5.91
N ALA A 89 -5.28 -15.98 5.71
CA ALA A 89 -5.61 -17.21 6.44
C ALA A 89 -4.70 -17.48 7.66
N ALA A 90 -3.75 -16.59 7.95
CA ALA A 90 -2.84 -16.77 9.06
C ALA A 90 -3.54 -16.49 10.41
N PRO A 91 -3.26 -17.26 11.48
CA PRO A 91 -3.79 -16.97 12.83
C PRO A 91 -3.46 -15.55 13.30
N ALA A 92 -2.38 -14.99 12.76
CA ALA A 92 -1.96 -13.62 13.00
C ALA A 92 -3.04 -12.57 12.67
N ASN A 93 -3.89 -12.87 11.67
CA ASN A 93 -4.94 -12.02 11.12
C ASN A 93 -6.34 -12.53 11.46
N ASP A 94 -6.48 -13.42 12.45
CA ASP A 94 -7.79 -13.85 12.92
C ASP A 94 -8.67 -12.64 13.33
N GLY A 95 -9.89 -12.65 12.81
CA GLY A 95 -10.87 -11.58 13.03
C GLY A 95 -10.55 -10.25 12.34
N VAL A 96 -9.57 -10.19 11.43
CA VAL A 96 -9.46 -9.06 10.49
C VAL A 96 -10.65 -9.14 9.53
N GLU A 97 -11.35 -8.02 9.33
CA GLU A 97 -12.55 -7.89 8.49
C GLU A 97 -12.39 -6.70 7.53
N GLY A 98 -13.39 -6.45 6.67
CA GLY A 98 -13.42 -5.30 5.76
C GLY A 98 -12.83 -5.55 4.38
N TYR A 99 -12.41 -6.79 4.10
CA TYR A 99 -11.93 -7.21 2.78
C TYR A 99 -12.96 -6.93 1.68
N GLU A 100 -14.24 -7.17 1.95
CA GLU A 100 -15.34 -6.97 1.02
C GLU A 100 -15.58 -5.50 0.68
N ALA A 101 -15.29 -4.58 1.61
CA ALA A 101 -15.37 -3.14 1.35
C ALA A 101 -14.26 -2.69 0.40
N ILE A 102 -13.05 -3.25 0.57
CA ILE A 102 -11.91 -2.98 -0.32
C ILE A 102 -12.15 -3.59 -1.70
N GLU A 103 -12.68 -4.82 -1.78
CA GLU A 103 -13.04 -5.46 -3.05
C GLU A 103 -14.11 -4.67 -3.80
N ALA A 104 -15.15 -4.19 -3.11
CA ALA A 104 -16.18 -3.34 -3.70
C ALA A 104 -15.61 -2.00 -4.19
N ALA A 105 -14.72 -1.36 -3.42
CA ALA A 105 -14.03 -0.14 -3.86
C ALA A 105 -13.13 -0.40 -5.07
N LYS A 106 -12.39 -1.51 -5.10
CA LYS A 106 -11.58 -1.92 -6.26
C LYS A 106 -12.46 -2.14 -7.49
N ALA A 107 -13.55 -2.88 -7.37
CA ALA A 107 -14.47 -3.12 -8.48
C ALA A 107 -15.07 -1.79 -9.03
N ALA A 108 -15.43 -0.86 -8.15
CA ALA A 108 -15.92 0.45 -8.55
C ALA A 108 -14.85 1.26 -9.31
N VAL A 109 -13.60 1.26 -8.83
CA VAL A 109 -12.49 1.94 -9.50
C VAL A 109 -12.16 1.31 -10.85
N GLU A 110 -12.12 -0.02 -10.92
CA GLU A 110 -11.87 -0.76 -12.17
C GLU A 110 -12.94 -0.50 -13.24
N SER A 111 -14.16 -0.19 -12.84
CA SER A 111 -15.24 0.19 -13.77
C SER A 111 -15.01 1.56 -14.44
N VAL A 112 -14.14 2.39 -13.87
CA VAL A 112 -13.83 3.74 -14.36
C VAL A 112 -12.43 3.81 -14.99
N CYS A 113 -11.44 3.13 -14.41
CA CYS A 113 -10.06 3.14 -14.87
C CYS A 113 -9.38 1.77 -14.64
N GLN A 114 -9.64 0.86 -15.56
CA GLN A 114 -9.18 -0.52 -15.48
C GLN A 114 -7.64 -0.63 -15.40
N GLY A 115 -7.14 -1.35 -14.39
CA GLY A 115 -5.73 -1.68 -14.22
C GLY A 115 -4.84 -0.50 -13.81
N VAL A 116 -5.41 0.63 -13.39
CA VAL A 116 -4.64 1.85 -13.07
C VAL A 116 -4.29 1.93 -11.58
N VAL A 117 -5.29 1.75 -10.72
CA VAL A 117 -5.15 2.01 -9.28
C VAL A 117 -4.82 0.72 -8.54
N SER A 118 -3.75 0.72 -7.74
CA SER A 118 -3.33 -0.46 -6.97
C SER A 118 -4.27 -0.71 -5.79
N CYS A 119 -4.38 -1.98 -5.39
CA CYS A 119 -5.09 -2.34 -4.18
C CYS A 119 -4.43 -1.74 -2.93
N ALA A 120 -3.10 -1.62 -2.91
CA ALA A 120 -2.34 -1.01 -1.82
C ALA A 120 -2.70 0.48 -1.63
N ASP A 121 -2.90 1.23 -2.72
CA ASP A 121 -3.37 2.61 -2.61
C ASP A 121 -4.85 2.70 -2.24
N ILE A 122 -5.69 1.76 -2.68
CA ILE A 122 -7.08 1.69 -2.23
C ILE A 122 -7.16 1.48 -0.72
N LEU A 123 -6.35 0.59 -0.13
CA LEU A 123 -6.26 0.41 1.33
C LEU A 123 -5.90 1.72 2.04
N ALA A 124 -4.88 2.42 1.54
CA ALA A 124 -4.42 3.67 2.15
C ALA A 124 -5.46 4.80 2.07
N VAL A 125 -6.15 4.94 0.93
CA VAL A 125 -7.23 5.92 0.75
C VAL A 125 -8.45 5.55 1.58
N ALA A 126 -8.82 4.26 1.58
CA ALA A 126 -9.97 3.76 2.31
C ALA A 126 -9.81 3.96 3.82
N ALA A 127 -8.62 3.77 4.39
CA ALA A 127 -8.37 4.06 5.81
C ALA A 127 -8.61 5.55 6.16
N ARG A 128 -8.21 6.46 5.27
CA ARG A 128 -8.48 7.90 5.44
C ARG A 128 -9.96 8.21 5.34
N ASP A 129 -10.61 7.72 4.30
CA ASP A 129 -12.04 7.98 4.07
C ASP A 129 -12.91 7.35 5.18
N ALA A 130 -12.56 6.17 5.66
CA ALA A 130 -13.17 5.53 6.82
C ALA A 130 -13.07 6.39 8.08
N SER A 131 -11.89 6.98 8.35
CA SER A 131 -11.69 7.88 9.49
C SER A 131 -12.62 9.09 9.39
N VAL A 132 -12.65 9.75 8.23
CA VAL A 132 -13.52 10.92 7.99
C VAL A 132 -15.00 10.57 8.11
N ALA A 133 -15.42 9.41 7.60
CA ALA A 133 -16.81 8.97 7.63
C ALA A 133 -17.37 8.81 9.06
N VAL A 134 -16.51 8.61 10.06
CA VAL A 134 -16.89 8.54 11.49
C VAL A 134 -16.50 9.78 12.29
N GLY A 135 -16.21 10.90 11.61
CA GLY A 135 -15.88 12.18 12.26
C GLY A 135 -14.42 12.30 12.73
N GLY A 136 -13.56 11.37 12.30
CA GLY A 136 -12.11 11.45 12.50
C GLY A 136 -11.43 12.47 11.57
N PRO A 137 -10.10 12.64 11.71
CA PRO A 137 -9.35 13.58 10.90
C PRO A 137 -9.23 13.13 9.44
N SER A 138 -9.08 14.11 8.54
CA SER A 138 -8.62 13.87 7.17
C SER A 138 -7.12 14.14 7.07
N TRP A 139 -6.46 13.48 6.13
CA TRP A 139 -5.06 13.75 5.79
C TRP A 139 -4.80 13.55 4.30
N ALA A 140 -3.67 14.08 3.83
CA ALA A 140 -3.20 13.87 2.46
C ALA A 140 -2.56 12.49 2.33
N VAL A 141 -3.19 11.61 1.55
CA VAL A 141 -2.67 10.27 1.27
C VAL A 141 -1.67 10.36 0.12
N ARG A 142 -0.44 9.87 0.34
CA ARG A 142 0.56 9.73 -0.73
C ARG A 142 0.32 8.41 -1.44
N LEU A 143 0.36 8.42 -2.77
CA LEU A 143 -0.08 7.37 -3.69
C LEU A 143 1.05 6.98 -4.64
N GLY A 144 0.89 5.87 -5.34
CA GLY A 144 1.88 5.22 -6.20
C GLY A 144 2.42 3.91 -5.63
N ARG A 145 1.74 3.30 -4.65
CA ARG A 145 2.08 1.96 -4.16
C ARG A 145 1.77 0.93 -5.24
N LYS A 146 2.47 -0.22 -5.18
CA LYS A 146 2.24 -1.35 -6.06
C LYS A 146 1.83 -2.56 -5.24
N ASP A 147 1.04 -3.41 -5.86
CA ASP A 147 0.55 -4.63 -5.24
C ASP A 147 1.65 -5.69 -5.25
N SER A 148 1.78 -6.41 -4.13
CA SER A 148 2.65 -7.57 -4.01
C SER A 148 2.11 -8.74 -4.83
N LEU A 149 3.02 -9.64 -5.21
CA LEU A 149 2.71 -10.91 -5.87
C LEU A 149 2.73 -12.09 -4.90
N ASP A 150 3.17 -11.86 -3.67
CA ASP A 150 3.25 -12.84 -2.59
C ASP A 150 2.79 -12.24 -1.25
N SER A 151 2.64 -13.11 -0.25
CA SER A 151 2.31 -12.75 1.12
C SER A 151 3.20 -13.53 2.09
N ASN A 152 3.39 -13.01 3.29
CA ASN A 152 4.33 -13.54 4.29
C ASN A 152 3.65 -13.82 5.64
N PRO A 153 2.94 -14.95 5.76
CA PRO A 153 2.22 -15.31 7.00
C PRO A 153 3.17 -15.50 8.19
N GLU A 154 4.42 -15.92 7.98
CA GLU A 154 5.43 -16.03 9.04
C GLU A 154 5.82 -14.67 9.58
N GLN A 155 5.98 -13.66 8.71
CA GLN A 155 6.24 -12.29 9.13
C GLN A 155 5.02 -11.70 9.87
N ALA A 156 3.79 -12.03 9.46
CA ALA A 156 2.60 -11.61 10.19
C ALA A 156 2.60 -12.08 11.66
N ALA A 157 3.10 -13.29 11.93
CA ALA A 157 3.21 -13.82 13.29
C ALA A 157 4.20 -13.05 14.17
N THR A 158 5.21 -12.39 13.58
CA THR A 158 6.32 -11.75 14.32
C THR A 158 6.24 -10.23 14.34
N ASP A 159 5.72 -9.60 13.28
CA ASP A 159 5.71 -8.16 13.14
C ASP A 159 4.42 -7.49 13.63
N LEU A 160 3.29 -8.20 13.63
CA LEU A 160 2.04 -7.65 14.16
C LEU A 160 2.07 -7.62 15.69
N PRO A 161 1.93 -6.43 16.33
CA PRO A 161 1.81 -6.33 17.77
C PRO A 161 0.55 -7.06 18.26
N ARG A 162 0.67 -7.70 19.42
CA ARG A 162 -0.41 -8.50 20.03
C ARG A 162 -1.04 -7.74 21.19
N GLY A 163 -2.31 -8.03 21.45
CA GLY A 163 -3.07 -7.38 22.53
C GLY A 163 -2.54 -7.69 23.94
N ASP A 164 -1.71 -8.71 24.10
CA ASP A 164 -1.03 -9.10 25.33
C ASP A 164 0.42 -8.61 25.41
N ASN A 165 0.91 -7.85 24.42
CA ASN A 165 2.23 -7.25 24.46
C ASN A 165 2.31 -6.14 25.51
N ASN A 166 3.40 -6.13 26.28
CA ASN A 166 3.71 -5.04 27.19
C ASN A 166 4.27 -3.81 26.44
N LEU A 167 4.43 -2.69 27.15
CA LEU A 167 4.86 -1.42 26.56
C LEU A 167 6.21 -1.52 25.83
N ASP A 168 7.20 -2.20 26.40
CA ASP A 168 8.53 -2.34 25.80
C ASP A 168 8.47 -3.17 24.51
N GLN A 169 7.64 -4.20 24.48
CA GLN A 169 7.38 -5.01 23.29
C GLN A 169 6.70 -4.19 22.17
N LEU A 170 5.73 -3.34 22.53
CA LEU A 170 5.06 -2.44 21.58
C LEU A 170 6.04 -1.41 21.01
N ILE A 171 6.84 -0.75 21.87
CA ILE A 171 7.87 0.20 21.43
C ILE A 171 8.84 -0.47 20.46
N ALA A 172 9.31 -1.67 20.78
CA ALA A 172 10.21 -2.42 19.91
C ALA A 172 9.55 -2.81 18.58
N SER A 173 8.26 -3.15 18.57
CA SER A 173 7.52 -3.48 17.35
C SER A 173 7.41 -2.27 16.40
N PHE A 174 6.95 -1.13 16.91
CA PHE A 174 6.83 0.10 16.12
C PHE A 174 8.20 0.61 15.65
N ALA A 175 9.24 0.49 16.48
CA ALA A 175 10.60 0.86 16.09
C ALA A 175 11.13 0.06 14.91
N ARG A 176 10.78 -1.24 14.77
CA ARG A 176 11.13 -2.06 13.59
C ARG A 176 10.50 -1.50 12.30
N LYS A 177 9.36 -0.83 12.41
CA LYS A 177 8.68 -0.13 11.32
C LYS A 177 9.12 1.33 11.16
N ARG A 178 10.18 1.74 11.86
CA ARG A 178 10.72 3.10 11.89
C ARG A 178 9.70 4.14 12.39
N LEU A 179 8.79 3.70 13.25
CA LEU A 179 7.82 4.54 13.93
C LEU A 179 8.31 4.84 15.34
N SER A 180 8.17 6.10 15.76
CA SER A 180 8.56 6.57 17.08
C SER A 180 7.55 6.14 18.15
N VAL A 181 7.93 6.31 19.42
CA VAL A 181 7.00 6.13 20.56
C VAL A 181 5.78 7.04 20.42
N ARG A 182 5.96 8.26 19.88
CA ARG A 182 4.85 9.18 19.63
C ARG A 182 3.88 8.62 18.59
N ASP A 183 4.41 8.02 17.52
CA ASP A 183 3.59 7.40 16.47
C ASP A 183 2.84 6.19 17.03
N MET A 184 3.50 5.37 17.85
CA MET A 184 2.86 4.25 18.55
C MET A 184 1.68 4.71 19.40
N VAL A 185 1.86 5.76 20.21
CA VAL A 185 0.78 6.32 21.05
C VAL A 185 -0.34 6.88 20.18
N ALA A 186 -0.02 7.62 19.11
CA ALA A 186 -1.02 8.22 18.23
C ALA A 186 -1.83 7.16 17.46
N LEU A 187 -1.20 6.08 17.00
CA LEU A 187 -1.82 4.99 16.24
C LEU A 187 -2.53 3.96 17.12
N SER A 188 -2.40 4.05 18.44
CA SER A 188 -3.14 3.21 19.39
C SER A 188 -4.55 3.74 19.72
N GLY A 189 -4.84 5.01 19.37
CA GLY A 189 -6.16 5.64 19.54
C GLY A 189 -7.06 5.44 18.34
#